data_AF-A0A2T9ZM29-F1
#
_entry.id   AF-A0A2T9ZM29-F1
#
_cell.length_a   1.000
_cell.length_b   1.000
_cell.length_c   1.000
_cell.angle_alpha   90.00
_cell.angle_beta   90.00
_cell.angle_gamma   90.00
#
_symmetry.space_group_name_H-M   'P 1'
#
loop_
_entity.id
_entity.type
_entity.pdbx_description
1 polymer ?
#
loop_
_entity_poly.entity_id
_entity_poly.type
_entity_poly.pdbx_seq_one_letter_code
_entity_poly.pdbx_strand_id
1 'polypeptide(L)'
;MATTNPTGLRVPEQKRPSGNPIFLDDKKLAKWASELPVANVGETARKLFQTLREFNRSQVESNQRIRSTEQLRESLSYVSANLNKHYLGVRFPLSDKAHKIANLNRELHSGMATAYKAAIIDLLMESNGSPNQDQMTLAIHRCISYLSRVILLSVVVYDAYPKRTWHELHILHRLASRYALGSYTIEDDLEPIATRSSIDEVYRRCLLFSLSSPYKMRQKENIQIFDALLEWSRYTLIYTYDDAPEDNTITIHQDTDLAP
;
A
#
# COMPACT_ATOMS: atom_id res chain seq x y z
N MET A 1 -11.34 24.98 6.60
CA MET A 1 -11.95 24.12 7.64
C MET A 1 -11.32 22.75 7.48
N ALA A 2 -10.60 22.28 8.49
CA ALA A 2 -10.02 20.93 8.46
C ALA A 2 -11.18 19.94 8.42
N THR A 3 -11.36 19.26 7.30
CA THR A 3 -12.27 18.12 7.20
C THR A 3 -11.77 17.10 8.23
N THR A 4 -12.54 16.96 9.32
CA THR A 4 -12.26 15.99 10.37
C THR A 4 -12.17 14.62 9.72
N ASN A 5 -10.97 14.06 9.67
CA ASN A 5 -10.75 12.77 9.07
C ASN A 5 -11.47 11.69 9.90
N PRO A 6 -12.55 11.07 9.37
CA PRO A 6 -13.40 10.18 10.17
C PRO A 6 -12.74 8.84 10.48
N THR A 7 -11.58 8.54 9.90
CA THR A 7 -10.93 7.22 9.96
C THR A 7 -9.65 7.18 10.79
N GLY A 8 -8.98 8.33 11.01
CA GLY A 8 -7.64 8.37 11.62
C GLY A 8 -6.48 8.02 10.67
N LEU A 9 -6.77 7.71 9.40
CA LEU A 9 -5.75 7.56 8.34
C LEU A 9 -5.01 8.88 8.11
N ARG A 10 -3.75 8.87 7.66
CA ARG A 10 -3.04 10.14 7.36
C ARG A 10 -2.96 10.38 5.87
N VAL A 11 -3.53 11.50 5.43
CA VAL A 11 -3.39 12.05 4.08
C VAL A 11 -2.92 13.51 4.16
N PRO A 12 -2.15 14.00 3.18
CA PRO A 12 -1.75 15.42 3.16
C PRO A 12 -2.98 16.31 2.91
N GLU A 13 -2.87 17.59 3.27
CA GLU A 13 -3.90 18.57 2.98
C GLU A 13 -4.14 18.66 1.45
N GLN A 14 -5.42 18.55 1.06
CA GLN A 14 -5.83 18.60 -0.33
C GLN A 14 -6.38 19.97 -0.69
N LYS A 15 -5.96 20.50 -1.83
CA LYS A 15 -6.42 21.78 -2.38
C LYS A 15 -7.09 21.56 -3.72
N ARG A 16 -7.95 22.50 -4.13
CA ARG A 16 -8.49 22.48 -5.49
C ARG A 16 -7.34 22.46 -6.49
N PRO A 17 -7.34 21.54 -7.47
CA PRO A 17 -6.29 21.46 -8.45
C PRO A 17 -6.20 22.77 -9.24
N SER A 18 -4.98 23.24 -9.48
CA SER A 18 -4.72 24.38 -10.36
C SER A 18 -4.71 23.91 -11.82
N GLY A 19 -5.50 24.53 -12.68
CA GLY A 19 -5.58 24.16 -14.10
C GLY A 19 -6.31 22.82 -14.31
N ASN A 20 -5.83 22.02 -15.26
CA ASN A 20 -6.42 20.72 -15.59
C ASN A 20 -5.34 19.61 -15.53
N PRO A 21 -4.98 19.14 -14.32
CA PRO A 21 -3.99 18.08 -14.14
C PRO A 21 -4.34 16.79 -14.87
N ILE A 22 -3.31 16.03 -15.25
CA ILE A 22 -3.46 14.81 -16.06
C ILE A 22 -4.34 13.73 -15.38
N PHE A 23 -4.34 13.66 -14.05
CA PHE A 23 -5.06 12.65 -13.27
C PHE A 23 -6.57 12.96 -13.10
N LEU A 24 -7.06 14.06 -13.66
CA LEU A 24 -8.50 14.33 -13.72
C LEU A 24 -9.17 13.78 -14.99
N ASP A 25 -8.38 13.23 -15.92
CA ASP A 25 -8.86 12.73 -17.20
C ASP A 25 -8.15 11.40 -17.52
N ASP A 26 -8.93 10.32 -17.52
CA ASP A 26 -8.44 8.95 -17.72
C ASP A 26 -7.66 8.79 -19.03
N LYS A 27 -8.03 9.49 -20.10
CA LYS A 27 -7.33 9.38 -21.39
C LYS A 27 -6.00 10.13 -21.36
N LYS A 28 -5.96 11.29 -20.71
CA LYS A 28 -4.71 12.05 -20.56
C LYS A 28 -3.72 11.33 -19.67
N LEU A 29 -4.21 10.72 -18.58
CA LEU A 29 -3.37 9.94 -17.69
C LEU A 29 -2.79 8.70 -18.39
N ALA A 30 -3.61 7.96 -19.13
CA ALA A 30 -3.16 6.82 -19.93
C ALA A 30 -2.12 7.22 -20.99
N LYS A 31 -2.34 8.33 -21.69
CA LYS A 31 -1.38 8.88 -22.65
C LYS A 31 -0.07 9.30 -21.97
N TRP A 32 -0.15 9.99 -20.84
CA TRP A 32 1.04 10.36 -20.08
C TRP A 32 1.83 9.13 -19.62
N ALA A 33 1.15 8.08 -19.17
CA ALA A 33 1.77 6.84 -18.71
C ALA A 33 2.50 6.12 -19.86
N SER A 34 1.94 6.09 -21.07
CA SER A 34 2.59 5.48 -22.23
C SER A 34 3.79 6.28 -22.78
N GLU A 35 3.85 7.58 -22.48
CA GLU A 35 4.96 8.48 -22.85
C GLU A 35 6.09 8.50 -21.81
N LEU A 36 6.00 7.70 -20.74
CA LEU A 36 7.06 7.63 -19.73
C LEU A 36 8.38 7.11 -20.34
N PRO A 37 9.54 7.72 -20.04
CA PRO A 37 10.83 7.30 -20.60
C PRO A 37 11.28 5.91 -20.10
N VAL A 38 10.81 4.84 -20.73
CA VAL A 38 11.11 3.44 -20.36
C VAL A 38 12.63 3.20 -20.25
N ALA A 39 13.43 3.78 -21.15
CA ALA A 39 14.89 3.66 -21.16
C ALA A 39 15.61 4.46 -20.05
N ASN A 40 14.93 5.41 -19.40
CA ASN A 40 15.48 6.22 -18.31
C ASN A 40 14.61 6.07 -17.05
N VAL A 41 14.90 5.00 -16.29
CA VAL A 41 14.20 4.64 -15.06
C VAL A 41 14.26 5.77 -14.03
N GLY A 42 15.39 6.48 -13.92
CA GLY A 42 15.54 7.58 -12.97
C GLY A 42 14.59 8.75 -13.26
N GLU A 43 14.47 9.14 -14.52
CA GLU A 43 13.54 10.19 -14.94
C GLU A 43 12.08 9.74 -14.83
N THR A 44 11.79 8.48 -15.18
CA THR A 44 10.45 7.90 -14.99
C THR A 44 10.03 7.88 -13.52
N ALA A 45 10.92 7.46 -12.62
CA ALA A 45 10.68 7.49 -11.17
C ALA A 45 10.45 8.91 -10.66
N ARG A 46 11.23 9.89 -11.16
CA ARG A 46 11.06 11.31 -10.81
C ARG A 46 9.69 11.83 -11.25
N LYS A 47 9.28 11.60 -12.50
CA LYS A 47 7.98 12.01 -13.02
C LYS A 47 6.84 11.38 -12.22
N LEU A 48 6.90 10.07 -11.99
CA LEU A 48 5.90 9.36 -11.19
C LEU A 48 5.79 9.91 -9.77
N PHE A 49 6.93 10.14 -9.10
CA PHE A 49 6.96 10.73 -7.77
C PHE A 49 6.33 12.13 -7.73
N GLN A 50 6.64 12.98 -8.71
CA GLN A 50 6.05 14.33 -8.82
C GLN A 50 4.54 14.27 -9.04
N THR A 51 4.08 13.41 -9.96
CA THR A 51 2.65 13.19 -10.23
C THR A 51 1.92 12.71 -8.98
N LEU A 52 2.44 11.68 -8.28
CA LEU A 52 1.83 11.18 -7.04
C LEU A 52 1.81 12.25 -5.94
N ARG A 53 2.87 13.06 -5.84
CA ARG A 53 2.97 14.14 -4.85
C ARG A 53 1.90 15.21 -5.07
N GLU A 54 1.67 15.60 -6.32
CA GLU A 54 0.61 16.54 -6.72
C GLU A 54 -0.78 15.92 -6.50
N PHE A 55 -0.99 14.72 -7.06
CA PHE A 55 -2.26 13.99 -7.00
C PHE A 55 -2.78 13.79 -5.57
N ASN A 56 -1.90 13.41 -4.64
CA ASN A 56 -2.27 13.24 -3.23
C ASN A 56 -2.62 14.55 -2.52
N ARG A 57 -2.21 15.70 -3.06
CA ARG A 57 -2.52 17.05 -2.54
C ARG A 57 -3.63 17.76 -3.33
N SER A 58 -4.23 17.09 -4.30
CA SER A 58 -5.35 17.63 -5.07
C SER A 58 -6.66 17.05 -4.60
N GLN A 59 -7.70 17.89 -4.55
CA GLN A 59 -9.09 17.44 -4.43
C GLN A 59 -9.49 16.76 -5.74
N VAL A 60 -9.89 15.50 -5.64
CA VAL A 60 -10.31 14.65 -6.75
C VAL A 60 -11.51 13.86 -6.23
N GLU A 61 -12.55 13.72 -7.05
CA GLU A 61 -13.71 12.90 -6.72
C GLU A 61 -13.31 11.44 -6.53
N SER A 62 -13.96 10.74 -5.59
CA SER A 62 -13.54 9.42 -5.12
C SER A 62 -13.38 8.38 -6.25
N ASN A 63 -14.33 8.31 -7.18
CA ASN A 63 -14.28 7.37 -8.30
C ASN A 63 -13.13 7.68 -9.26
N GLN A 64 -12.94 8.96 -9.61
CA GLN A 64 -11.81 9.40 -10.43
C GLN A 64 -10.48 9.12 -9.74
N ARG A 65 -10.40 9.29 -8.42
CA ARG A 65 -9.18 9.00 -7.64
C ARG A 65 -8.83 7.51 -7.71
N ILE A 66 -9.81 6.62 -7.53
CA ILE A 66 -9.58 5.17 -7.64
C ILE A 66 -9.12 4.80 -9.04
N ARG A 67 -9.83 5.23 -10.09
CA ARG A 67 -9.46 4.93 -11.48
C ARG A 67 -8.06 5.43 -11.83
N SER A 68 -7.73 6.65 -11.43
CA SER A 68 -6.40 7.24 -11.68
C SER A 68 -5.31 6.48 -10.92
N THR A 69 -5.59 6.07 -9.69
CA THR A 69 -4.63 5.28 -8.91
C THR A 69 -4.41 3.92 -9.56
N GLU A 70 -5.46 3.22 -10.01
CA GLU A 70 -5.32 1.94 -10.71
C GLU A 70 -4.48 2.06 -12.00
N GLN A 71 -4.64 3.14 -12.77
CA GLN A 71 -3.82 3.37 -13.98
C GLN A 71 -2.32 3.58 -13.69
N LEU A 72 -1.98 4.13 -12.52
CA LEU A 72 -0.60 4.38 -12.13
C LEU A 72 0.14 3.12 -11.65
N ARG A 73 -0.58 2.03 -11.38
CA ARG A 73 0.00 0.81 -10.78
C ARG A 73 1.04 0.15 -11.67
N GLU A 74 0.77 0.03 -12.96
CA GLU A 74 1.72 -0.55 -13.93
C GLU A 74 3.01 0.28 -14.02
N SER A 75 2.87 1.61 -14.05
CA SER A 75 4.01 2.53 -14.06
C SER A 75 4.87 2.36 -12.79
N LEU A 76 4.24 2.22 -11.62
CA LEU A 76 4.95 1.93 -10.38
C LEU A 76 5.60 0.54 -10.41
N SER A 77 4.89 -0.49 -10.86
CA SER A 77 5.41 -1.85 -10.94
C SER A 77 6.70 -1.90 -11.76
N TYR A 78 6.68 -1.28 -12.96
CA TYR A 78 7.83 -1.14 -13.83
C TYR A 78 9.01 -0.41 -13.15
N VAL A 79 8.74 0.75 -12.54
CA VAL A 79 9.78 1.54 -11.86
C VAL A 79 10.37 0.76 -10.69
N SER A 80 9.52 0.20 -9.82
CA SER A 80 9.92 -0.56 -8.64
C SER A 80 10.80 -1.75 -9.01
N ALA A 81 10.42 -2.53 -10.03
CA ALA A 81 11.21 -3.66 -10.51
C ALA A 81 12.60 -3.25 -11.00
N ASN A 82 12.75 -2.07 -11.61
CA ASN A 82 14.04 -1.57 -12.05
C ASN A 82 14.86 -0.93 -10.93
N LEU A 83 14.23 -0.19 -10.00
CA LEU A 83 14.92 0.39 -8.84
C LEU A 83 15.48 -0.71 -7.92
N ASN A 84 14.74 -1.80 -7.73
CA ASN A 84 15.14 -2.97 -6.95
C ASN A 84 16.54 -3.50 -7.31
N LYS A 85 16.91 -3.46 -8.60
CA LYS A 85 18.21 -3.96 -9.11
C LYS A 85 19.41 -3.21 -8.53
N HIS A 86 19.21 -2.03 -7.96
CA HIS A 86 20.29 -1.20 -7.43
C HIS A 86 20.61 -1.44 -5.95
N TYR A 87 19.77 -2.17 -5.22
CA TYR A 87 19.97 -2.42 -3.79
C TYR A 87 19.67 -3.85 -3.34
N LEU A 88 18.96 -4.65 -4.14
CA LEU A 88 18.80 -6.08 -3.89
C LEU A 88 20.01 -6.87 -4.41
N GLY A 89 20.50 -7.81 -3.60
CA GLY A 89 21.67 -8.63 -3.92
C GLY A 89 23.00 -7.89 -3.84
N VAL A 90 22.99 -6.63 -3.42
CA VAL A 90 24.18 -5.79 -3.21
C VAL A 90 24.78 -6.11 -1.84
N ARG A 91 26.12 -6.08 -1.75
CA ARG A 91 26.82 -6.30 -0.48
C ARG A 91 26.52 -5.17 0.50
N PHE A 92 26.33 -5.54 1.77
CA PHE A 92 26.18 -4.58 2.86
C PHE A 92 27.55 -4.14 3.42
N PRO A 93 27.66 -2.93 3.97
CA PRO A 93 26.61 -1.90 4.03
C PRO A 93 26.27 -1.33 2.64
N LEU A 94 25.01 -0.94 2.43
CA LEU A 94 24.62 -0.29 1.18
C LEU A 94 25.34 1.05 1.03
N SER A 95 25.71 1.40 -0.21
CA SER A 95 26.16 2.77 -0.50
C SER A 95 25.02 3.78 -0.32
N ASP A 96 25.36 5.03 -0.01
CA ASP A 96 24.38 6.13 0.10
C ASP A 96 23.48 6.24 -1.14
N LYS A 97 24.03 5.97 -2.32
CA LYS A 97 23.29 5.98 -3.58
C LYS A 97 22.24 4.86 -3.61
N ALA A 98 22.63 3.63 -3.27
CA ALA A 98 21.73 2.49 -3.23
C ALA A 98 20.62 2.68 -2.17
N HIS A 99 20.99 3.19 -0.99
CA HIS A 99 20.02 3.50 0.07
C HIS A 99 19.02 4.59 -0.36
N LYS A 100 19.48 5.68 -1.00
CA LYS A 100 18.59 6.70 -1.58
C LYS A 100 17.63 6.14 -2.63
N ILE A 101 18.08 5.20 -3.46
CA ILE A 101 17.23 4.53 -4.46
C ILE A 101 16.16 3.66 -3.77
N ALA A 102 16.54 2.90 -2.74
CA ALA A 102 15.59 2.12 -1.94
C ALA A 102 14.54 3.01 -1.26
N ASN A 103 14.98 4.14 -0.68
CA ASN A 103 14.07 5.12 -0.08
C ASN A 103 13.10 5.70 -1.12
N LEU A 104 13.57 6.07 -2.31
CA LEU A 104 12.70 6.54 -3.39
C LEU A 104 11.64 5.49 -3.76
N ASN A 105 12.03 4.22 -3.88
CA ASN A 105 11.07 3.16 -4.16
C ASN A 105 10.01 3.04 -3.05
N ARG A 106 10.44 3.01 -1.80
CA ARG A 106 9.53 2.98 -0.63
C ARG A 106 8.59 4.18 -0.60
N GLU A 107 9.07 5.38 -0.92
CA GLU A 107 8.24 6.59 -1.00
C GLU A 107 7.21 6.54 -2.13
N LEU A 108 7.52 5.91 -3.27
CA LEU A 108 6.55 5.70 -4.34
C LEU A 108 5.40 4.77 -3.91
N HIS A 109 5.72 3.65 -3.23
CA HIS A 109 4.70 2.74 -2.67
C HIS A 109 3.87 3.43 -1.57
N SER A 110 4.51 4.21 -0.70
CA SER A 110 3.83 5.07 0.28
C SER A 110 2.92 6.11 -0.38
N GLY A 111 3.33 6.68 -1.51
CA GLY A 111 2.54 7.57 -2.34
C GLY A 111 1.27 6.92 -2.88
N MET A 112 1.35 5.67 -3.37
CA MET A 112 0.18 4.89 -3.79
C MET A 112 -0.75 4.57 -2.63
N ALA A 113 -0.21 4.09 -1.50
CA ALA A 113 -1.01 3.86 -0.29
C ALA A 113 -1.75 5.14 0.13
N THR A 114 -1.09 6.30 0.04
CA THR A 114 -1.72 7.60 0.34
C THR A 114 -2.86 7.94 -0.61
N ALA A 115 -2.76 7.58 -1.89
CA ALA A 115 -3.83 7.80 -2.86
C ALA A 115 -5.08 6.95 -2.53
N TYR A 116 -4.91 5.69 -2.13
CA TYR A 116 -6.04 4.86 -1.68
C TYR A 116 -6.59 5.31 -0.33
N LYS A 117 -5.74 5.73 0.63
CA LYS A 117 -6.22 6.33 1.89
C LYS A 117 -7.11 7.55 1.62
N ALA A 118 -6.69 8.41 0.68
CA ALA A 118 -7.50 9.55 0.27
C ALA A 118 -8.83 9.08 -0.36
N ALA A 119 -8.80 8.09 -1.25
CA ALA A 119 -10.02 7.54 -1.86
C ALA A 119 -10.99 6.97 -0.82
N ILE A 120 -10.49 6.25 0.20
CA ILE A 120 -11.30 5.71 1.31
C ILE A 120 -11.97 6.83 2.09
N ILE A 121 -11.23 7.91 2.41
CA ILE A 121 -11.78 9.06 3.12
C ILE A 121 -12.83 9.76 2.24
N ASP A 122 -12.51 10.01 0.97
CA ASP A 122 -13.39 10.69 0.01
C ASP A 122 -14.70 9.89 -0.15
N LEU A 123 -14.62 8.56 -0.34
CA LEU A 123 -15.78 7.66 -0.41
C LEU A 123 -16.70 7.81 0.81
N LEU A 124 -16.13 7.75 2.03
CA LEU A 124 -16.91 7.86 3.27
C LEU A 124 -17.57 9.23 3.42
N MET A 125 -16.87 10.29 3.01
CA MET A 125 -17.38 11.66 3.10
C MET A 125 -18.47 11.93 2.08
N GLU A 126 -18.29 11.51 0.82
CA GLU A 126 -19.25 11.69 -0.27
C GLU A 126 -20.53 10.87 -0.04
N SER A 127 -20.41 9.70 0.61
CA SER A 127 -21.53 8.78 0.85
C SER A 127 -22.19 8.93 2.23
N ASN A 128 -21.80 9.93 3.04
CA ASN A 128 -22.23 10.07 4.44
C ASN A 128 -22.09 8.78 5.28
N GLY A 129 -20.99 8.04 5.07
CA GLY A 129 -20.68 6.82 5.82
C GLY A 129 -21.25 5.51 5.25
N SER A 130 -21.99 5.55 4.13
CA SER A 130 -22.51 4.37 3.41
C SER A 130 -21.88 4.20 2.02
N PRO A 131 -20.58 3.87 1.93
CA PRO A 131 -19.84 3.87 0.66
C PRO A 131 -20.24 2.70 -0.23
N ASN A 132 -19.96 2.80 -1.53
CA ASN A 132 -20.03 1.66 -2.43
C ASN A 132 -19.05 0.57 -1.96
N GLN A 133 -19.58 -0.64 -1.70
CA GLN A 133 -18.81 -1.73 -1.10
C GLN A 133 -17.68 -2.24 -2.00
N ASP A 134 -17.90 -2.33 -3.32
CA ASP A 134 -16.88 -2.83 -4.26
C ASP A 134 -15.68 -1.88 -4.31
N GLN A 135 -15.96 -0.57 -4.38
CA GLN A 135 -14.93 0.46 -4.42
C GLN A 135 -14.19 0.59 -3.10
N MET A 136 -14.91 0.50 -1.97
CA MET A 136 -14.30 0.49 -0.65
C MET A 136 -13.42 -0.75 -0.44
N THR A 137 -13.90 -1.92 -0.87
CA THR A 137 -13.14 -3.19 -0.79
C THR A 137 -11.86 -3.10 -1.59
N LEU A 138 -11.94 -2.68 -2.86
CA LEU A 138 -10.78 -2.46 -3.72
C LEU A 138 -9.79 -1.49 -3.07
N ALA A 139 -10.26 -0.33 -2.61
CA ALA A 139 -9.39 0.70 -2.06
C ALA A 139 -8.68 0.24 -0.77
N ILE A 140 -9.39 -0.43 0.15
CA ILE A 140 -8.79 -0.97 1.38
C ILE A 140 -7.77 -2.07 1.05
N HIS A 141 -8.15 -3.03 0.19
CA HIS A 141 -7.27 -4.12 -0.23
C HIS A 141 -5.96 -3.58 -0.81
N ARG A 142 -6.06 -2.68 -1.80
CA ARG A 142 -4.91 -2.05 -2.44
C ARG A 142 -4.08 -1.24 -1.46
N CYS A 143 -4.71 -0.50 -0.56
CA CYS A 143 -3.99 0.28 0.45
C CYS A 143 -3.15 -0.62 1.37
N ILE A 144 -3.71 -1.73 1.85
CA ILE A 144 -2.98 -2.69 2.67
C ILE A 144 -1.84 -3.32 1.86
N SER A 145 -2.08 -3.70 0.60
CA SER A 145 -1.03 -4.24 -0.28
C SER A 145 0.15 -3.28 -0.45
N TYR A 146 -0.10 -1.99 -0.69
CA TYR A 146 0.99 -1.00 -0.79
C TYR A 146 1.70 -0.74 0.54
N LEU A 147 0.98 -0.66 1.66
CA LEU A 147 1.61 -0.54 2.99
C LEU A 147 2.43 -1.78 3.35
N SER A 148 1.96 -2.98 2.99
CA SER A 148 2.71 -4.23 3.17
C SER A 148 4.02 -4.22 2.37
N ARG A 149 4.00 -3.64 1.16
CA ARG A 149 5.20 -3.45 0.35
C ARG A 149 6.14 -2.43 0.98
N VAL A 150 5.64 -1.36 1.61
CA VAL A 150 6.45 -0.41 2.38
C VAL A 150 7.19 -1.11 3.54
N ILE A 151 6.52 -2.03 4.25
CA ILE A 151 7.16 -2.87 5.28
C ILE A 151 8.28 -3.70 4.67
N LEU A 152 8.00 -4.48 3.62
CA LEU A 152 9.00 -5.32 2.94
C LEU A 152 10.20 -4.49 2.47
N LEU A 153 9.95 -3.36 1.82
CA LEU A 153 11.00 -2.47 1.29
C LEU A 153 11.87 -1.85 2.39
N SER A 154 11.35 -1.70 3.61
CA SER A 154 12.14 -1.27 4.77
C SER A 154 13.03 -2.39 5.29
N VAL A 155 12.44 -3.59 5.42
CA VAL A 155 13.16 -4.80 5.88
C VAL A 155 14.33 -5.17 4.98
N VAL A 156 14.13 -5.18 3.65
CA VAL A 156 15.18 -5.64 2.71
C VAL A 156 16.40 -4.72 2.69
N VAL A 157 16.32 -3.52 3.26
CA VAL A 157 17.50 -2.65 3.47
C VAL A 157 17.87 -2.48 4.94
N TYR A 158 17.26 -3.27 5.82
CA TYR A 158 17.42 -3.24 7.28
C TYR A 158 17.10 -1.88 7.92
N ASP A 159 16.21 -1.10 7.29
CA ASP A 159 15.67 0.13 7.87
C ASP A 159 14.51 -0.19 8.81
N ALA A 160 14.32 0.65 9.84
CA ALA A 160 13.11 0.64 10.64
C ALA A 160 11.85 0.92 9.79
N TYR A 161 10.70 0.38 10.20
CA TYR A 161 9.42 0.72 9.56
C TYR A 161 9.14 2.22 9.66
N PRO A 162 8.55 2.84 8.62
CA PRO A 162 8.06 4.20 8.74
C PRO A 162 7.01 4.30 9.85
N LYS A 163 7.07 5.40 10.59
CA LYS A 163 6.11 5.67 11.68
C LYS A 163 4.67 5.67 11.12
N ARG A 164 3.74 5.11 11.90
CA ARG A 164 2.31 4.94 11.61
C ARG A 164 1.95 3.87 10.59
N THR A 165 2.91 3.16 9.98
CA THR A 165 2.56 2.13 8.98
C THR A 165 1.70 1.02 9.58
N TRP A 166 2.03 0.53 10.79
CA TRP A 166 1.25 -0.50 11.47
C TRP A 166 -0.10 0.03 11.93
N HIS A 167 -0.11 1.23 12.51
CA HIS A 167 -1.35 1.85 12.93
C HIS A 167 -2.34 2.03 11.76
N GLU A 168 -1.86 2.43 10.58
CA GLU A 168 -2.70 2.55 9.37
C GLU A 168 -3.17 1.18 8.87
N LEU A 169 -2.33 0.14 8.88
CA LEU A 169 -2.75 -1.23 8.56
C LEU A 169 -3.88 -1.70 9.47
N HIS A 170 -3.76 -1.47 10.77
CA HIS A 170 -4.80 -1.83 11.74
C HIS A 170 -6.10 -1.04 11.54
N ILE A 171 -6.02 0.27 11.28
CA ILE A 171 -7.19 1.09 10.96
C ILE A 171 -7.92 0.54 9.73
N LEU A 172 -7.18 0.21 8.67
CA LEU A 172 -7.75 -0.32 7.43
C LEU A 172 -8.45 -1.66 7.65
N HIS A 173 -7.85 -2.56 8.43
CA HIS A 173 -8.49 -3.83 8.77
C HIS A 173 -9.75 -3.63 9.63
N ARG A 174 -9.71 -2.77 10.67
CA ARG A 174 -10.92 -2.43 11.45
C ARG A 174 -12.03 -1.84 10.59
N LEU A 175 -11.66 -1.00 9.62
CA LEU A 175 -12.61 -0.44 8.67
C LEU A 175 -13.26 -1.53 7.82
N ALA A 176 -12.47 -2.48 7.30
CA ALA A 176 -13.00 -3.62 6.56
C ALA A 176 -13.94 -4.47 7.42
N SER A 177 -13.58 -4.75 8.68
CA SER A 177 -14.46 -5.50 9.60
C SER A 177 -15.77 -4.75 9.87
N ARG A 178 -15.71 -3.43 10.10
CA ARG A 178 -16.90 -2.57 10.34
C ARG A 178 -17.90 -2.63 9.19
N TYR A 179 -17.41 -2.69 7.95
CA TYR A 179 -18.25 -2.75 6.74
C TYR A 179 -18.45 -4.17 6.21
N ALA A 180 -18.01 -5.20 6.96
CA ALA A 180 -18.07 -6.61 6.59
C ALA A 180 -17.38 -6.95 5.25
N LEU A 181 -16.28 -6.27 4.91
CA LEU A 181 -15.59 -6.38 3.62
C LEU A 181 -14.41 -7.37 3.62
N GLY A 182 -14.02 -7.89 4.79
CA GLY A 182 -12.77 -8.65 5.01
C GLY A 182 -12.56 -9.86 4.09
N SER A 183 -13.65 -10.59 3.79
CA SER A 183 -13.64 -11.85 3.04
C SER A 183 -13.82 -11.69 1.53
N TYR A 184 -14.16 -10.49 1.03
CA TYR A 184 -14.35 -10.27 -0.41
C TYR A 184 -13.00 -10.35 -1.12
N THR A 185 -12.92 -11.20 -2.14
CA THR A 185 -11.69 -11.39 -2.92
C THR A 185 -11.57 -10.36 -4.03
N ILE A 186 -10.38 -9.77 -4.16
CA ILE A 186 -10.01 -8.87 -5.24
C ILE A 186 -8.95 -9.55 -6.11
N GLU A 187 -9.08 -9.39 -7.43
CA GLU A 187 -8.06 -9.81 -8.40
C GLU A 187 -6.95 -8.77 -8.49
N ASP A 188 -5.70 -9.20 -8.50
CA ASP A 188 -4.50 -8.41 -8.55
C ASP A 188 -3.43 -9.07 -9.43
N ASP A 189 -3.39 -8.67 -10.70
CA ASP A 189 -2.43 -9.18 -11.68
C ASP A 189 -0.97 -8.76 -11.38
N LEU A 190 -0.77 -7.83 -10.45
CA LEU A 190 0.56 -7.39 -10.02
C LEU A 190 1.09 -8.19 -8.82
N GLU A 191 0.30 -9.10 -8.24
CA GLU A 191 0.80 -10.02 -7.21
C GLU A 191 1.53 -11.21 -7.85
N PRO A 192 2.76 -11.55 -7.43
CA PRO A 192 3.59 -12.54 -8.16
C PRO A 192 3.10 -13.99 -8.11
N ILE A 193 2.39 -14.39 -7.05
CA ILE A 193 2.05 -15.80 -6.79
C ILE A 193 0.53 -16.01 -6.77
N ALA A 194 -0.19 -15.30 -5.90
CA ALA A 194 -1.63 -15.42 -5.75
C ALA A 194 -2.32 -14.17 -6.28
N THR A 195 -2.85 -14.25 -7.51
CA THR A 195 -3.53 -13.12 -8.18
C THR A 195 -4.91 -12.82 -7.63
N ARG A 196 -5.40 -13.59 -6.65
CA ARG A 196 -6.67 -13.30 -5.95
C ARG A 196 -6.45 -13.41 -4.46
N SER A 197 -6.87 -12.39 -3.74
CA SER A 197 -6.81 -12.37 -2.27
C SER A 197 -7.89 -11.49 -1.66
N SER A 198 -8.26 -11.76 -0.41
CA SER A 198 -9.15 -10.91 0.37
C SER A 198 -8.39 -9.88 1.20
N ILE A 199 -9.10 -8.89 1.76
CA ILE A 199 -8.53 -7.91 2.70
C ILE A 199 -7.90 -8.62 3.91
N ASP A 200 -8.59 -9.63 4.45
CA ASP A 200 -8.08 -10.35 5.61
C ASP A 200 -6.81 -11.16 5.27
N GLU A 201 -6.71 -11.73 4.06
CA GLU A 201 -5.50 -12.44 3.61
C GLU A 201 -4.29 -11.51 3.47
N VAL A 202 -4.44 -10.34 2.83
CA VAL A 202 -3.33 -9.38 2.69
C VAL A 202 -2.91 -8.79 4.04
N TYR A 203 -3.86 -8.61 4.96
CA TYR A 203 -3.56 -8.18 6.33
C TYR A 203 -2.83 -9.28 7.11
N ARG A 204 -3.32 -10.53 7.09
CA ARG A 204 -2.65 -11.68 7.70
C ARG A 204 -1.24 -11.91 7.16
N ARG A 205 -1.00 -11.71 5.86
CA ARG A 205 0.36 -11.72 5.29
C ARG A 205 1.28 -10.76 6.02
N CYS A 206 0.84 -9.54 6.32
CA CYS A 206 1.65 -8.56 7.05
C CYS A 206 2.01 -9.05 8.45
N LEU A 207 1.00 -9.55 9.18
CA LEU A 207 1.16 -10.07 10.53
C LEU A 207 2.16 -11.23 10.55
N LEU A 208 1.96 -12.24 9.71
CA LEU A 208 2.84 -13.40 9.61
C LEU A 208 4.26 -13.01 9.18
N PHE A 209 4.39 -12.03 8.28
CA PHE A 209 5.71 -11.54 7.88
C PHE A 209 6.46 -10.92 9.05
N SER A 210 5.81 -10.13 9.89
CA SER A 210 6.45 -9.58 11.10
C SER A 210 6.84 -10.65 12.12
N LEU A 211 5.98 -11.66 12.31
CA LEU A 211 6.22 -12.79 13.21
C LEU A 211 7.39 -13.67 12.76
N SER A 212 7.70 -13.68 11.47
CA SER A 212 8.87 -14.39 10.93
C SER A 212 10.23 -13.80 11.35
N SER A 213 10.25 -12.71 12.13
CA SER A 213 11.47 -11.98 12.52
C SER A 213 12.30 -11.50 11.32
N PRO A 214 11.73 -10.66 10.44
CA PRO A 214 12.29 -10.34 9.12
C PRO A 214 13.71 -9.76 9.14
N TYR A 215 14.04 -9.00 10.18
CA TYR A 215 15.38 -8.41 10.35
C TYR A 215 16.50 -9.44 10.65
N LYS A 216 16.15 -10.70 10.94
CA LYS A 216 17.13 -11.80 11.12
C LYS A 216 17.43 -12.55 9.82
N MET A 217 16.69 -12.26 8.75
CA MET A 217 16.80 -12.96 7.46
C MET A 217 17.56 -12.14 6.42
N ARG A 218 18.07 -12.81 5.38
CA ARG A 218 18.68 -12.17 4.21
C ARG A 218 17.61 -11.53 3.32
N GLN A 219 18.01 -10.58 2.49
CA GLN A 219 17.09 -9.90 1.55
C GLN A 219 16.24 -10.87 0.72
N LYS A 220 16.89 -11.89 0.14
CA LYS A 220 16.21 -12.87 -0.73
C LYS A 220 15.20 -13.72 0.04
N GLU A 221 15.55 -14.13 1.26
CA GLU A 221 14.67 -14.92 2.14
C GLU A 221 13.44 -14.10 2.53
N ASN A 222 13.63 -12.82 2.88
CA ASN A 222 12.54 -11.88 3.17
C ASN A 222 11.57 -11.72 1.99
N ILE A 223 12.06 -11.64 0.76
CA ILE A 223 11.20 -11.55 -0.43
C ILE A 223 10.45 -12.87 -0.64
N GLN A 224 11.15 -14.00 -0.60
CA GLN A 224 10.55 -15.33 -0.81
C GLN A 224 9.46 -15.65 0.21
N ILE A 225 9.72 -15.39 1.49
CA ILE A 225 8.74 -15.63 2.55
C ILE A 225 7.55 -14.67 2.42
N PHE A 226 7.78 -13.38 2.12
CA PHE A 226 6.68 -12.42 1.94
C PHE A 226 5.74 -12.82 0.80
N ASP A 227 6.29 -13.25 -0.34
CA ASP A 227 5.50 -13.68 -1.49
C ASP A 227 4.70 -14.96 -1.16
N ALA A 228 5.32 -15.95 -0.51
CA ALA A 228 4.66 -17.20 -0.10
C ALA A 228 3.58 -16.99 0.97
N LEU A 229 3.78 -16.03 1.88
CA LEU A 229 2.87 -15.77 2.99
C LEU A 229 1.49 -15.29 2.56
N LEU A 230 1.32 -14.75 1.35
CA LEU A 230 -0.02 -14.43 0.84
C LEU A 230 -0.86 -15.70 0.72
N GLU A 231 -0.30 -16.73 0.08
CA GLU A 231 -0.99 -18.02 -0.07
C GLU A 231 -1.18 -18.70 1.30
N TRP A 232 -0.13 -18.74 2.13
CA TRP A 232 -0.18 -19.40 3.43
C TRP A 232 -1.09 -18.72 4.44
N SER A 233 -1.41 -17.43 4.26
CA SER A 233 -2.34 -16.70 5.11
C SER A 233 -3.72 -17.36 5.20
N ARG A 234 -4.11 -18.20 4.22
CA ARG A 234 -5.37 -18.97 4.21
C ARG A 234 -5.45 -20.04 5.30
N TYR A 235 -4.30 -20.47 5.84
CA TYR A 235 -4.22 -21.47 6.91
C TYR A 235 -4.26 -20.84 8.31
N THR A 236 -4.55 -19.54 8.37
CA THR A 236 -4.60 -18.77 9.62
C THR A 236 -5.90 -17.98 9.68
N LEU A 237 -6.39 -17.74 10.89
CA LEU A 237 -7.65 -17.06 11.15
C LEU A 237 -7.42 -15.89 12.10
N ILE A 238 -8.30 -14.88 12.00
CA ILE A 238 -8.35 -13.77 12.95
C ILE A 238 -9.64 -13.93 13.74
N TYR A 239 -9.51 -13.95 15.05
CA TYR A 239 -10.63 -14.01 15.99
C TYR A 239 -10.79 -12.67 16.69
N THR A 240 -11.98 -12.41 17.22
CA THR A 240 -12.10 -11.45 18.32
C THR A 240 -11.37 -12.03 19.54
N TYR A 241 -11.01 -11.17 20.51
CA TYR A 241 -10.27 -11.64 21.68
C TYR A 241 -11.02 -12.73 22.46
N ASP A 242 -12.34 -12.59 22.60
CA ASP A 242 -13.18 -13.52 23.36
C ASP A 242 -13.45 -14.84 22.62
N ASP A 243 -13.34 -14.84 21.28
CA ASP A 243 -13.56 -16.04 20.44
C ASP A 243 -12.25 -16.82 20.15
N ALA A 244 -11.10 -16.31 20.60
CA ALA A 244 -9.80 -16.89 20.27
C ALA A 244 -9.58 -18.23 21.01
N PRO A 245 -9.03 -19.26 20.35
CA PRO A 245 -8.60 -20.49 21.02
C PRO A 245 -7.55 -20.22 22.12
N GLU A 246 -7.55 -21.05 23.17
CA GLU A 246 -6.59 -20.92 24.28
C GLU A 246 -5.13 -21.19 23.85
N ASP A 247 -4.93 -22.11 22.90
CA ASP A 247 -3.61 -22.51 22.41
C ASP A 247 -3.31 -21.99 21.01
N ASN A 248 -2.02 -21.77 20.72
CA ASN A 248 -1.49 -21.36 19.40
C ASN A 248 -2.03 -20.02 18.88
N THR A 249 -2.34 -19.09 19.79
CA THR A 249 -2.80 -17.73 19.45
C THR A 249 -1.75 -16.67 19.75
N ILE A 250 -1.80 -15.58 18.97
CA ILE A 250 -0.98 -14.39 19.16
C ILE A 250 -1.94 -13.20 19.20
N THR A 251 -1.83 -12.38 20.24
CA THR A 251 -2.68 -11.21 20.43
C THR A 251 -2.19 -10.03 19.57
N ILE A 252 -3.12 -9.33 18.93
CA ILE A 252 -2.82 -8.17 18.08
C ILE A 252 -3.47 -6.93 18.67
N HIS A 253 -2.66 -5.97 19.12
CA HIS A 253 -3.16 -4.70 19.66
C HIS A 253 -3.37 -3.66 18.55
N GLN A 254 -4.54 -3.71 17.92
CA GLN A 254 -4.85 -2.89 16.74
C GLN A 254 -4.89 -1.37 17.01
N ASP A 255 -4.94 -0.93 18.26
CA ASP A 255 -4.93 0.50 18.61
C ASP A 255 -3.52 1.12 18.69
N THR A 256 -2.48 0.30 18.49
CA THR A 256 -1.07 0.72 18.57
C THR A 256 -0.46 0.98 17.18
N ASP A 257 0.81 1.39 17.15
CA ASP A 257 1.65 1.43 15.94
C ASP A 257 2.73 0.34 15.99
N LEU A 258 2.36 -0.83 16.52
CA LEU A 258 3.26 -1.96 16.71
C LEU A 258 2.80 -3.13 15.83
N ALA A 259 3.77 -3.92 15.38
CA ALA A 259 3.49 -5.26 14.87
C ALA A 259 2.91 -6.14 16.01
N PRO A 260 2.29 -7.29 15.68
CA PRO A 260 1.93 -8.32 16.66
C PRO A 260 3.07 -8.74 17.58
#